data_AF-T2KGN4-F1
#
_entry.id   AF-T2KGN4-F1
#
_cell.length_a   1.000
_cell.length_b   1.000
_cell.length_c   1.000
_cell.angle_alpha   90.00
_cell.angle_beta   90.00
_cell.angle_gamma   90.00
#
_symmetry.space_group_name_H-M   'P 1'
#
loop_
_entity.id
_entity.type
_entity.pdbx_description
1 polymer ?
#
loop_
_entity_poly.entity_id
_entity_poly.type
_entity_poly.pdbx_seq_one_letter_code
_entity_poly.pdbx_strand_id
1 'polypeptide(L)' 'VDIDWEYPNACGLSCDASGPAAYDRVITALRNRFGSGLLITSAITADGTNGGKMDAADYAAGIQKLNLVFPMTYDFYGAW' A
#
# COMPACT_ATOMS: atom_id res chain seq x y z
N VAL A 1 12.00 7.22 -1.89
CA VAL A 1 11.72 6.09 -0.98
C VAL A 1 10.58 5.30 -1.58
N ASP A 2 10.72 3.99 -1.59
CA ASP A 2 9.63 3.09 -1.98
C ASP A 2 9.13 2.38 -0.73
N ILE A 3 7.81 2.26 -0.60
CA ILE A 3 7.15 1.66 0.55
C ILE A 3 6.56 0.33 0.08
N ASP A 4 7.02 -0.75 0.69
CA ASP A 4 6.60 -2.11 0.36
C ASP A 4 6.01 -2.78 1.60
N TRP A 5 4.83 -2.31 2.00
CA TRP A 5 4.11 -2.85 3.16
C TRP A 5 3.15 -3.94 2.70
N GLU A 6 3.45 -5.19 3.08
CA GLU A 6 2.66 -6.38 2.76
C GLU A 6 1.98 -6.99 4.01
N TYR A 7 0.75 -6.61 4.37
CA TYR A 7 -0.14 -5.66 3.69
C TYR A 7 -0.87 -4.78 4.72
N PRO A 8 -1.17 -3.51 4.42
CA PRO A 8 -1.91 -2.64 5.34
C PRO A 8 -3.30 -3.18 5.62
N ASN A 9 -3.63 -3.34 6.90
CA ASN A 9 -4.90 -3.83 7.42
C ASN A 9 -5.32 -5.20 6.87
N ALA A 10 -4.35 -6.03 6.46
CA ALA A 10 -4.56 -7.36 5.92
C ALA A 10 -3.40 -8.30 6.30
N CYS A 11 -3.47 -9.57 5.87
CA CYS A 11 -2.41 -10.55 6.14
C CYS A 11 -1.46 -10.74 4.95
N GLY A 12 -0.15 -10.65 5.22
CA GLY A 12 0.94 -11.19 4.41
C GLY A 12 1.56 -12.39 5.13
N LEU A 13 2.86 -12.34 5.43
CA LEU A 13 3.50 -13.30 6.33
C LEU A 13 2.93 -13.23 7.76
N SER A 14 2.59 -12.01 8.20
CA SER A 14 1.86 -11.73 9.45
C SER A 14 0.63 -10.89 9.16
N CYS A 15 -0.35 -10.93 10.06
CA CYS A 15 -1.55 -10.09 9.96
C CYS A 15 -1.34 -8.72 10.58
N ASP A 16 -1.72 -7.68 9.85
CA ASP A 16 -1.84 -6.32 10.34
C ASP A 16 -3.31 -5.97 10.65
N ALA A 17 -3.52 -5.13 11.67
CA ALA A 17 -4.83 -4.60 12.05
C ALA A 17 -4.75 -3.10 12.36
N SER A 18 -3.89 -2.36 11.66
CA SER A 18 -3.65 -0.93 11.88
C SER A 18 -4.83 -0.04 11.50
N GLY A 19 -5.85 -0.61 10.85
CA GLY A 19 -7.05 0.09 10.38
C GLY A 19 -6.87 0.73 8.99
N PRO A 20 -7.97 1.02 8.28
CA PRO A 20 -7.93 1.37 6.85
C PRO A 20 -7.20 2.70 6.57
N ALA A 21 -7.17 3.63 7.52
CA ALA A 21 -6.50 4.91 7.37
C ALA A 21 -4.97 4.87 7.58
N ALA A 22 -4.41 3.74 8.03
CA ALA A 22 -3.00 3.67 8.41
C ALA A 22 -2.07 3.89 7.20
N TYR A 23 -2.40 3.29 6.05
CA TYR A 23 -1.64 3.45 4.81
C TYR A 23 -1.51 4.94 4.43
N ASP A 24 -2.63 5.66 4.37
CA ASP A 24 -2.63 7.09 4.06
C ASP A 24 -1.79 7.93 5.04
N ARG A 25 -1.88 7.64 6.34
CA ARG A 25 -1.10 8.36 7.37
C ARG A 25 0.40 8.20 7.16
N VAL A 26 0.86 6.99 6.82
CA VAL A 26 2.28 6.72 6.54
C VAL A 26 2.72 7.50 5.30
N ILE A 27 1.97 7.40 4.20
CA ILE A 27 2.34 8.10 2.96
C ILE A 27 2.31 9.63 3.16
N THR A 28 1.31 10.14 3.88
CA THR A 28 1.22 11.57 4.24
C THR A 28 2.42 12.02 5.07
N ALA A 29 2.83 11.24 6.07
CA ALA A 29 4.00 11.56 6.89
C ALA A 29 5.29 11.62 6.05
N LEU A 30 5.46 10.67 5.12
CA LEU A 30 6.61 10.65 4.21
C LEU A 30 6.58 11.84 3.25
N ARG A 31 5.43 12.16 2.66
CA ARG A 31 5.30 13.34 1.79
C ARG A 31 5.57 14.65 2.54
N ASN A 32 5.10 14.77 3.77
CA ASN A 32 5.39 15.93 4.63
C ASN A 32 6.88 16.04 4.96
N ARG A 33 7.56 14.90 5.19
CA ARG A 33 8.99 14.87 5.54
C ARG A 33 9.89 15.19 4.34
N PHE A 34 9.60 14.61 3.18
CA PHE A 34 10.47 14.68 2.01
C PHE A 34 10.08 15.74 0.99
N GLY A 35 8.90 16.36 1.13
CA GLY A 35 8.39 17.37 0.22
C GLY A 35 8.10 16.81 -1.18
N SER A 36 7.90 17.70 -2.15
CA SER A 36 7.59 17.34 -3.55
C SER A 36 8.81 17.04 -4.42
N GLY A 37 10.02 17.40 -3.97
CA GLY A 37 11.26 17.28 -4.74
C GLY A 37 11.87 15.88 -4.78
N LEU A 38 11.36 14.95 -3.97
CA LEU A 38 11.82 13.57 -3.91
C LEU A 38 10.72 12.59 -4.32
N LEU A 39 11.15 11.49 -4.93
CA LEU A 39 10.25 10.40 -5.28
C LEU A 39 9.80 9.64 -4.03
N ILE A 40 8.49 9.48 -3.91
CA ILE A 40 7.83 8.58 -2.96
C ILE A 40 6.94 7.67 -3.79
N THR A 41 7.19 6.37 -3.69
CA THR A 41 6.48 5.34 -4.44
C THR A 41 6.00 4.24 -3.50
N SER A 42 5.09 3.39 -3.95
CA SER A 42 4.61 2.28 -3.14
C SER A 42 4.32 1.08 -4.03
N ALA A 43 4.84 -0.09 -3.64
CA ALA A 43 4.37 -1.36 -4.13
C ALA A 43 3.10 -1.75 -3.37
N ILE A 44 2.06 -2.18 -4.09
CA ILE A 44 0.75 -2.48 -3.51
C ILE A 44 0.24 -3.85 -3.96
N THR A 45 -0.63 -4.44 -3.17
CA THR A 45 -1.37 -5.66 -3.53
C THR A 45 -2.09 -5.54 -4.89
N ALA A 46 -2.19 -6.64 -5.62
CA ALA A 46 -3.05 -6.77 -6.81
C ALA A 46 -4.37 -7.54 -6.54
N ASP A 47 -4.67 -7.87 -5.28
CA ASP A 47 -5.95 -8.48 -4.89
C ASP A 47 -7.10 -7.45 -4.92
N GLY A 48 -7.77 -7.40 -6.06
CA GLY A 48 -8.97 -6.59 -6.31
C GLY A 48 -10.29 -7.38 -6.23
N THR A 49 -10.32 -8.51 -5.52
CA THR A 49 -11.57 -9.22 -5.23
C THR A 49 -12.43 -8.41 -4.25
N ASN A 50 -13.75 -8.62 -4.23
CA ASN A 50 -14.64 -7.96 -3.27
C ASN A 50 -14.26 -8.33 -1.83
N GLY A 51 -13.91 -7.34 -1.01
CA GLY A 51 -13.42 -7.55 0.35
C GLY A 51 -11.95 -8.01 0.42
N GLY A 52 -11.24 -7.96 -0.71
CA GLY A 52 -9.82 -8.32 -0.80
C GLY A 52 -8.89 -7.27 -0.20
N LYS A 53 -7.59 -7.49 -0.34
CA LYS A 53 -6.56 -6.62 0.28
C LYS A 53 -6.63 -5.16 -0.20
N MET A 54 -7.08 -4.89 -1.43
CA MET A 54 -7.30 -3.50 -1.89
C MET A 54 -8.42 -2.80 -1.12
N ASP A 55 -9.49 -3.52 -0.75
CA ASP A 55 -10.63 -2.97 0.00
C ASP A 55 -10.33 -2.78 1.49
N ALA A 56 -9.30 -3.47 2.01
CA ALA A 56 -8.95 -3.45 3.42
C ALA A 56 -8.31 -2.13 3.89
N ALA A 57 -7.74 -1.33 2.98
CA ALA A 57 -7.10 -0.06 3.31
C ALA A 57 -7.48 1.06 2.35
N ASP A 58 -7.40 2.32 2.81
CA ASP A 58 -7.64 3.50 1.98
C ASP A 58 -6.43 3.81 1.09
N TYR A 59 -6.21 2.96 0.09
CA TYR A 59 -5.17 3.16 -0.92
C TYR A 59 -5.42 4.43 -1.74
N ALA A 60 -6.68 4.78 -2.00
CA ALA A 60 -7.03 5.94 -2.80
C ALA A 60 -6.48 7.25 -2.20
N ALA A 61 -6.68 7.46 -0.89
CA ALA A 61 -6.14 8.63 -0.20
C ALA A 61 -4.60 8.65 -0.22
N GLY A 62 -3.95 7.50 0.01
CA GLY A 62 -2.49 7.41 0.00
C GLY A 62 -1.87 7.64 -1.38
N ILE A 63 -2.42 7.00 -2.43
CA ILE A 63 -1.87 7.03 -3.79
C ILE A 63 -1.85 8.44 -4.39
N GLN A 64 -2.82 9.30 -4.05
CA GLN A 64 -2.83 10.71 -4.49
C GLN A 64 -1.58 11.49 -4.08
N LYS A 65 -0.82 11.00 -3.10
CA LYS A 65 0.40 11.64 -2.57
C LYS A 65 1.68 10.98 -3.07
N LEU A 66 1.59 9.88 -3.82
CA LEU A 66 2.71 9.17 -4.42
C LEU A 66 3.09 9.76 -5.78
N ASN A 67 4.33 9.51 -6.20
CA ASN A 67 4.79 9.79 -7.56
C ASN A 67 4.41 8.65 -8.52
N LEU A 68 4.55 7.40 -8.07
CA LEU A 68 4.23 6.19 -8.81
C LEU A 68 3.64 5.17 -7.84
N VAL A 69 2.79 4.30 -8.38
CA VAL A 69 2.25 3.12 -7.72
C VAL A 69 2.64 1.89 -8.51
N PHE A 70 3.08 0.85 -7.83
CA PHE A 70 3.53 -0.41 -8.44
C PHE A 70 2.65 -1.56 -7.95
N PRO A 71 1.50 -1.84 -8.60
CA PRO A 71 0.70 -3.01 -8.29
C PRO A 71 1.49 -4.29 -8.56
N MET A 72 1.55 -5.20 -7.59
CA MET A 72 2.23 -6.48 -7.69
C MET A 72 1.37 -7.49 -8.46
N THR A 73 1.23 -7.29 -9.77
CA THR A 73 0.39 -8.11 -10.68
C THR A 73 1.07 -9.42 -11.07
N TYR A 74 1.54 -10.14 -10.06
CA TYR A 74 2.18 -11.45 -10.13
C TYR A 74 1.82 -12.21 -8.84
N ASP A 75 2.33 -13.42 -8.67
CA ASP A 75 2.06 -14.28 -7.49
C ASP A 75 0.58 -14.56 -7.19
N PHE A 76 -0.29 -14.48 -8.20
CA PHE A 76 -1.70 -14.89 -8.06
C PHE A 76 -1.86 -16.38 -7.77
N TYR A 77 -0.94 -17.22 -8.26
CA TYR A 77 -0.95 -18.67 -8.10
C TYR A 77 0.49 -19.19 -7.98
N GLY A 78 0.67 -20.30 -7.25
CA GLY A 78 1.96 -20.97 -7.10
C GLY A 78 1.84 -22.23 -6.26
N ALA A 79 2.98 -22.77 -5.79
CA ALA A 79 3.07 -24.08 -5.13
C ALA A 79 3.00 -24.02 -3.58
N TRP A 80 2.48 -22.93 -3.05
CA TRP A 80 2.15 -22.76 -1.63
C TRP A 80 0.82 -23.42 -1.27
#